data_AF-A0A1J8P014-F1
#
_entry.id   AF-A0A1J8P014-F1
#
_cell.length_a   1.000
_cell.length_b   1.000
_cell.length_c   1.000
_cell.angle_alpha   90.00
_cell.angle_beta   90.00
_cell.angle_gamma   90.00
#
_symmetry.space_group_name_H-M   'P 1'
#
loop_
_entity.id
_entity.type
_entity.pdbx_description
1 polymer ?
#
loop_
_entity_poly.entity_id
_entity_poly.type
_entity_poly.pdbx_seq_one_letter_code
_entity_poly.pdbx_strand_id
1 'polypeptide(L)' 'NVNDLLHISNESNVLRVIGDSNDKVKIELSDDGFFAESPILEDGVKYYVYSSPSNDFGRLWVGQNIVVENSGEVI' A
#
# COMPACT_ATOMS: atom_id res chain seq x y z
N ASN A 1 -11.17 13.24 6.21
CA ASN A 1 -10.32 12.44 7.10
C ASN A 1 -9.70 11.39 6.18
N VAL A 2 -8.37 11.34 6.02
CA VAL A 2 -7.75 10.48 4.95
C VAL A 2 -8.00 8.99 5.21
N ASN A 3 -8.43 8.66 6.43
CA ASN A 3 -8.94 7.34 6.81
C ASN A 3 -10.29 6.97 6.16
N ASP A 4 -10.98 7.90 5.51
CA ASP A 4 -12.34 7.67 5.02
C ASP A 4 -12.39 6.71 3.81
N LEU A 5 -11.28 6.45 3.09
CA LEU A 5 -11.28 5.48 1.98
C LEU A 5 -11.05 4.02 2.41
N LEU A 6 -10.29 3.78 3.49
CA LEU A 6 -9.90 2.43 3.94
C LEU A 6 -10.72 1.92 5.15
N HIS A 7 -11.49 2.78 5.80
CA HIS A 7 -12.28 2.45 7.00
C HIS A 7 -13.73 2.02 6.71
N ILE A 8 -14.22 2.15 5.47
CA ILE A 8 -15.67 2.03 5.17
C ILE A 8 -16.16 0.59 4.95
N SER A 9 -15.31 -0.41 4.67
CA SER A 9 -15.81 -1.77 4.35
C SER A 9 -15.36 -2.84 5.35
N ASN A 10 -16.31 -3.71 5.72
CA ASN A 10 -16.11 -4.94 6.50
C ASN A 10 -15.50 -6.09 5.65
N GLU A 11 -15.17 -5.84 4.38
CA GLU A 11 -14.38 -6.72 3.52
C GLU A 11 -12.92 -6.24 3.50
N SER A 12 -11.99 -7.09 3.03
CA SER A 12 -10.57 -6.71 2.92
C SER A 12 -10.39 -5.48 2.01
N ASN A 13 -10.23 -4.30 2.61
CA ASN A 13 -10.12 -3.04 1.90
C ASN A 13 -8.77 -2.93 1.20
N VAL A 14 -8.70 -3.29 -0.08
CA VAL A 14 -7.47 -3.21 -0.87
C VAL A 14 -7.53 -2.00 -1.81
N LEU A 15 -6.64 -1.03 -1.61
CA LEU A 15 -6.36 0.02 -2.60
C LEU A 15 -5.19 -0.43 -3.48
N ARG A 16 -5.44 -0.56 -4.78
CA ARG A 16 -4.40 -0.91 -5.77
C ARG A 16 -3.91 0.34 -6.47
N VAL A 17 -2.59 0.50 -6.53
CA VAL A 17 -1.93 1.60 -7.25
C VAL A 17 -1.13 1.01 -8.40
N ILE A 18 -1.47 1.41 -9.62
CA ILE A 18 -0.83 0.98 -10.86
C ILE A 18 -0.37 2.23 -11.59
N GLY A 19 0.83 2.16 -12.16
CA GLY A 19 1.51 3.30 -12.77
C GLY A 19 2.82 2.83 -13.43
N ASP A 20 3.57 3.80 -13.94
CA ASP A 20 4.82 3.60 -14.67
C ASP A 20 6.05 3.88 -13.79
N SER A 21 7.25 3.58 -14.33
CA SER A 21 8.56 3.66 -13.63
C SER A 21 8.93 5.00 -13.00
N ASN A 22 8.25 6.09 -13.38
CA ASN A 22 8.50 7.43 -12.85
C ASN A 22 7.43 7.88 -11.84
N ASP A 23 6.37 7.10 -11.66
CA ASP A 23 5.34 7.37 -10.68
C ASP A 23 5.84 7.07 -9.27
N LYS A 24 5.34 7.84 -8.32
CA LYS A 24 5.78 7.79 -6.93
C LYS A 24 4.59 7.68 -5.99
N VAL A 25 4.71 6.79 -5.03
CA VAL A 25 3.78 6.69 -3.90
C VAL A 25 4.55 6.98 -2.62
N LYS A 26 4.08 7.98 -1.88
CA LYS A 26 4.58 8.28 -0.54
C LYS A 26 3.74 7.56 0.48
N ILE A 27 4.38 6.74 1.30
CA ILE A 27 3.77 6.09 2.46
C ILE A 27 4.53 6.45 3.71
N GLU A 28 3.91 6.24 4.87
CA GLU A 28 4.55 6.36 6.17
C GLU A 28 4.62 4.96 6.77
N LEU A 29 5.84 4.41 6.86
CA LEU A 29 6.08 3.14 7.54
C LEU A 29 6.46 3.40 9.00
N SER A 30 5.66 2.88 9.92
CA SER A 30 5.90 2.96 11.37
C SER A 30 5.05 1.92 12.10
N ASP A 31 5.29 1.70 13.39
CA ASP A 31 4.50 0.78 14.22
C ASP A 31 3.02 1.21 14.31
N ASP A 32 2.76 2.52 14.24
CA ASP A 32 1.43 3.13 14.22
C ASP A 32 0.94 3.44 12.79
N GLY A 33 1.77 3.14 11.77
CA GLY A 33 1.55 3.40 10.35
C GLY A 33 1.55 2.12 9.53
N PHE A 34 1.72 2.22 8.20
CA PHE A 34 1.74 1.01 7.37
C PHE A 34 2.95 0.13 7.69
N PHE A 35 2.82 -1.17 7.53
CA PHE A 35 3.95 -2.10 7.57
C PHE A 35 4.01 -2.93 6.28
N ALA A 36 5.23 -3.24 5.84
CA ALA A 36 5.43 -4.03 4.63
C ALA A 36 5.15 -5.51 4.86
N GLU A 37 4.43 -6.13 3.94
CA GLU A 37 4.18 -7.58 3.89
C GLU A 37 4.96 -8.23 2.74
N SER A 38 4.83 -9.55 2.61
CA SER A 38 5.34 -10.26 1.44
C SER A 38 4.65 -9.77 0.16
N PRO A 39 5.41 -9.48 -0.91
CA PRO A 39 4.83 -9.14 -2.21
C PRO A 39 3.96 -10.26 -2.75
N ILE A 40 3.00 -9.91 -3.57
CA ILE A 40 2.09 -10.87 -4.22
C ILE A 40 2.13 -10.73 -5.74
N LEU A 41 1.70 -11.78 -6.44
CA LEU A 41 1.46 -11.77 -7.88
C LEU A 41 -0.03 -11.99 -8.12
N GLU A 42 -0.68 -11.05 -8.79
CA GLU A 42 -2.08 -11.15 -9.13
C GLU A 42 -2.30 -10.63 -10.55
N ASP A 43 -3.03 -11.39 -11.36
CA ASP A 43 -3.30 -11.08 -12.78
C ASP A 43 -2.04 -10.75 -13.61
N GLY A 44 -0.91 -11.38 -13.25
CA GLY A 44 0.40 -11.16 -13.90
C GLY A 44 1.12 -9.88 -13.47
N VAL A 45 0.56 -9.11 -12.53
CA VAL A 45 1.18 -7.92 -11.95
C VAL A 45 1.69 -8.24 -10.55
N LYS A 46 2.97 -7.93 -10.32
CA LYS A 46 3.56 -8.03 -8.99
C LYS A 46 3.26 -6.76 -8.20
N TYR A 47 2.81 -6.92 -6.96
CA TYR A 47 2.51 -5.82 -6.04
C TYR A 47 3.36 -5.91 -4.77
N TYR A 48 3.90 -4.76 -4.35
CA TYR A 48 4.39 -4.55 -2.99
C TYR A 48 3.19 -4.26 -2.08
N VAL A 49 3.09 -5.01 -0.99
CA VAL A 49 1.91 -4.98 -0.10
C VAL A 49 2.26 -4.27 1.19
N TYR A 50 1.42 -3.31 1.57
CA TYR A 50 1.52 -2.57 2.82
C TYR A 50 0.19 -2.67 3.56
N SER A 51 0.21 -3.07 4.82
CA SER A 51 -0.99 -3.24 5.64
C SER A 51 -1.08 -2.23 6.75
N SER A 52 -2.31 -1.83 7.06
CA SER A 52 -2.62 -0.98 8.21
C SER A 52 -2.50 -1.79 9.52
N PRO A 53 -2.04 -1.17 10.63
CA PRO A 53 -1.90 -1.82 11.92
C PRO A 53 -3.24 -1.98 12.65
N SER A 54 -4.31 -1.36 12.14
CA SER A 54 -5.65 -1.46 12.71
C SER A 54 -6.37 -2.77 12.35
N ASN A 55 -7.27 -3.21 13.24
CA ASN A 55 -8.01 -4.49 13.16
C ASN A 55 -8.93 -4.65 11.92
N ASP A 56 -8.99 -3.67 11.02
CA ASP A 56 -9.90 -3.62 9.87
C ASP A 56 -9.22 -3.93 8.51
N PHE A 57 -8.03 -4.56 8.52
CA PHE A 57 -7.34 -5.17 7.37
C PHE A 57 -7.22 -4.33 6.08
N GLY A 58 -7.11 -3.00 6.21
CA GLY A 58 -6.82 -2.13 5.08
C GLY A 58 -5.44 -2.43 4.49
N ARG A 59 -5.36 -2.65 3.18
CA ARG A 59 -4.12 -2.90 2.45
C ARG A 59 -3.93 -1.92 1.31
N LEU A 60 -2.69 -1.54 1.07
CA LEU A 60 -2.22 -0.82 -0.09
C LEU A 60 -1.33 -1.73 -0.92
N TRP A 61 -1.70 -1.94 -2.18
CA TRP A 61 -0.94 -2.75 -3.14
C TRP A 61 -0.34 -1.83 -4.19
N VAL A 62 0.99 -1.72 -4.21
CA VAL A 62 1.70 -0.84 -5.13
C VAL A 62 2.36 -1.69 -6.21
N GLY A 63 2.02 -1.43 -7.47
CA GLY A 63 2.57 -2.18 -8.61
C GLY A 63 4.09 -2.06 -8.70
N GLN A 64 4.75 -3.12 -9.15
CA GLN A 64 6.23 -3.23 -9.18
C GLN A 64 6.96 -2.12 -9.95
N ASN A 65 6.26 -1.39 -10.81
CA ASN A 65 6.83 -0.29 -11.59
C ASN A 65 6.82 1.04 -10.84
N ILE A 66 6.12 1.17 -9.71
CA ILE A 66 6.04 2.44 -8.99
C ILE A 66 7.16 2.50 -7.96
N VAL A 67 7.75 3.70 -7.79
CA VAL A 67 8.72 3.96 -6.72
C VAL A 67 7.97 4.24 -5.42
N VAL A 68 8.29 3.51 -4.36
CA VAL A 68 7.74 3.75 -3.03
C VAL A 68 8.72 4.58 -2.21
N GLU A 69 8.24 5.66 -1.63
CA GLU A 69 9.00 6.54 -0.73
C GLU A 69 8.41 6.46 0.68
N ASN A 70 9.23 6.14 1.68
CA ASN A 70 8.90 6.28 3.09
C ASN A 70 9.55 7.56 3.64
N SER A 71 8.74 8.53 4.06
CA SER A 71 9.24 9.77 4.68
C SER A 71 10.36 10.48 3.88
N GLY A 72 10.36 10.32 2.56
CA GLY A 72 11.35 10.91 1.64
C GLY A 72 12.49 9.98 1.22
N GLU A 73 12.56 8.74 1.74
CA GLU A 73 13.53 7.72 1.35
C GLU A 73 12.89 6.66 0.46
N VAL A 74 13.54 6.31 -0.66
CA VAL A 74 13.07 5.22 -1.52
C VAL A 74 13.31 3.88 -0.83
N ILE A 75 12.28 3.03 -0.81
CA ILE A 75 12.28 1.72 -0.15
C ILE A 75 11.93 0.56 -1.09
#